data_AF-A0AAN8ZIT5-F1
#
_entry.id   AF-A0AAN8ZIT5-F1
#
_cell.length_a   1.000
_cell.length_b   1.000
_cell.length_c   1.000
_cell.angle_alpha   90.00
_cell.angle_beta   90.00
_cell.angle_gamma   90.00
#
_symmetry.space_group_name_H-M   'P 1'
#
loop_
_entity.id
_entity.type
_entity.pdbx_description
1 polymer ?
#
loop_
_entity_poly.entity_id
_entity_poly.type
_entity_poly.pdbx_seq_one_letter_code
_entity_poly.pdbx_strand_id
1 'polypeptide(L)' 'MELKSSLIAILVLILLALPCISRGEKVPSNLGSEIYEIDYRGPETHSYIPPPYRGRPYIHHDVMHHKSK' A
#
# COMPACT_ATOMS: atom_id res chain seq x y z
N MET A 1 17.35 -43.79 -24.99
CA MET A 1 17.74 -42.88 -23.87
C MET A 1 18.09 -41.47 -24.35
N GLU A 2 18.13 -41.24 -25.65
CA GLU A 2 18.66 -40.03 -26.28
C GLU A 2 17.73 -38.81 -26.14
N LEU A 3 16.41 -39.01 -26.22
CA LEU A 3 15.43 -37.93 -26.05
C LEU A 3 15.48 -37.29 -24.65
N LYS A 4 15.70 -38.11 -23.61
CA LYS A 4 15.82 -37.63 -22.22
C LYS A 4 17.11 -36.83 -22.04
N SER A 5 18.20 -37.31 -22.63
CA SER A 5 19.50 -36.62 -22.61
C SER A 5 19.45 -35.30 -23.39
N SER A 6 18.76 -35.27 -24.52
CA SER A 6 18.55 -34.08 -25.34
C SER A 6 17.75 -33.01 -24.59
N LEU A 7 16.66 -33.41 -23.91
CA LEU A 7 15.86 -32.49 -23.10
C LEU A 7 16.67 -31.89 -21.95
N ILE A 8 17.50 -32.69 -21.27
CA ILE A 8 18.40 -32.22 -20.22
C ILE A 8 19.42 -31.22 -20.79
N ALA A 9 20.02 -31.51 -21.94
CA ALA A 9 20.99 -30.61 -22.57
C ALA A 9 20.36 -29.26 -22.95
N ILE A 10 19.14 -29.26 -23.50
CA ILE A 10 18.40 -28.03 -23.82
C ILE A 10 18.11 -27.22 -22.56
N LEU A 11 17.67 -27.88 -21.48
CA LEU A 11 17.38 -27.19 -20.21
C LEU A 11 18.64 -26.55 -19.61
N VAL A 12 19.79 -27.23 -19.68
CA VAL A 12 21.08 -26.69 -19.24
C VAL A 12 21.50 -25.48 -20.08
N LEU A 13 21.31 -25.53 -21.41
CA LEU A 13 21.60 -24.41 -22.31
C LEU A 13 20.73 -23.19 -22.00
N ILE A 14 19.44 -23.39 -21.70
CA ILE A 14 18.52 -22.31 -21.31
C ILE A 14 18.95 -21.66 -19.98
N LEU A 15 19.30 -22.47 -18.98
CA LEU A 15 19.77 -21.97 -17.68
C LEU A 15 21.08 -21.19 -17.81
N LEU A 16 21.98 -21.60 -18.71
CA LEU A 16 23.24 -20.91 -18.97
C LEU A 16 23.03 -19.60 -19.76
N ALA A 17 21.99 -19.52 -20.60
CA ALA A 17 21.63 -18.32 -21.35
C ALA A 17 20.81 -17.30 -20.53
N LEU A 18 20.10 -17.74 -19.48
CA LEU A 18 19.27 -16.91 -18.61
C LEU A 18 19.99 -15.69 -17.99
N PRO A 19 21.21 -15.82 -17.43
CA PRO A 19 21.95 -14.67 -16.89
C PRO A 19 22.39 -13.66 -17.97
N CYS A 20 22.32 -14.00 -19.26
CA CYS A 20 22.58 -13.07 -20.36
C CYS A 20 21.36 -12.23 -20.74
N ILE A 21 20.15 -12.72 -20.41
CA ILE A 21 18.87 -12.08 -20.76
C ILE A 21 18.34 -11.24 -19.59
N SER A 22 18.68 -11.58 -18.35
CA SER A 22 18.56 -10.67 -17.19
C SER A 22 19.71 -9.65 -17.17
N ARG A 23 20.04 -9.11 -18.33
CA ARG A 23 20.70 -7.82 -18.40
C ARG A 23 19.59 -6.82 -18.12
N GLY A 24 19.32 -6.60 -16.83
CA GLY A 24 18.57 -5.45 -16.36
C GLY A 24 19.04 -4.27 -17.20
N GLU A 25 18.07 -3.57 -17.78
CA GLU A 25 18.28 -2.43 -18.65
C GLU A 25 19.57 -1.74 -18.25
N LYS A 26 20.56 -1.69 -19.17
CA LYS A 26 21.79 -0.95 -18.91
C LYS A 26 21.33 0.49 -18.83
N VAL A 27 20.96 0.90 -17.62
CA VAL A 27 20.70 2.24 -17.16
C VAL A 27 21.68 3.12 -17.92
N PRO A 28 21.23 3.88 -18.95
CA PRO A 28 22.14 4.71 -19.70
C PRO A 28 22.89 5.58 -18.71
N SER A 29 24.18 5.83 -18.92
CA SER A 29 24.98 6.66 -18.02
C SER A 29 24.48 8.12 -17.88
N ASN A 30 23.40 8.47 -18.59
CA ASN A 30 22.63 9.71 -18.50
C ASN A 30 21.31 9.56 -17.71
N LEU A 31 21.15 8.50 -16.91
CA LEU A 31 19.95 8.26 -16.13
C LEU A 31 19.98 9.01 -14.80
N GLY A 32 20.12 10.33 -14.90
CA GLY A 32 20.03 11.22 -13.76
C GLY A 32 18.65 11.27 -13.09
N SER A 33 17.65 10.45 -13.49
CA SER A 33 16.35 10.36 -12.81
C SER A 33 15.39 9.31 -13.43
N GLU A 34 15.69 8.01 -13.38
CA GLU A 34 14.61 6.98 -13.51
C GLU A 34 13.92 6.70 -12.17
N ILE A 35 13.99 7.67 -11.26
CA ILE A 35 13.13 7.69 -10.09
C ILE A 35 11.80 8.22 -10.60
N TYR A 36 10.87 7.32 -10.91
CA TYR A 36 9.49 7.68 -11.12
C TYR A 36 8.93 8.21 -9.79
N GLU A 37 8.48 9.46 -9.77
CA GLU A 37 7.76 10.01 -8.64
C GLU A 37 6.38 9.35 -8.59
N ILE A 38 6.17 8.51 -7.59
CA ILE A 38 4.88 7.87 -7.35
C ILE A 38 4.06 8.82 -6.48
N ASP A 39 2.88 9.20 -6.96
CA ASP A 39 1.91 9.91 -6.14
C ASP A 39 1.33 8.93 -5.11
N TYR A 40 1.65 9.18 -3.83
CA TYR A 40 1.14 8.39 -2.70
C TYR A 40 -0.22 8.90 -2.19
N ARG A 41 -0.81 9.92 -2.82
CA ARG A 41 -2.11 10.42 -2.41
C ARG A 41 -3.19 9.41 -2.83
N GLY A 42 -3.58 8.58 -1.86
CA GLY A 42 -4.78 7.77 -1.98
C GLY A 42 -6.05 8.62 -2.01
N PRO A 43 -7.20 8.03 -2.38
CA PRO A 43 -8.50 8.69 -2.23
C PRO A 43 -8.67 9.20 -0.80
N GLU A 44 -9.17 10.42 -0.64
CA GLU A 44 -9.46 10.95 0.69
C GLU A 44 -10.58 10.11 1.33
N THR A 45 -10.27 9.43 2.44
CA THR A 45 -11.20 8.54 3.15
C THR A 45 -11.90 9.23 4.33
N HIS A 46 -11.65 10.52 4.55
CA HIS A 46 -12.28 11.29 5.60
C HIS A 46 -13.34 12.22 5.03
N SER A 47 -14.60 12.07 5.46
CA SER A 47 -15.60 13.11 5.21
C SER A 47 -15.34 14.27 6.18
N TYR A 48 -15.35 15.51 5.67
CA TYR A 48 -15.31 16.72 6.50
C TYR A 48 -16.61 16.91 7.31
N ILE A 49 -17.55 15.96 7.24
CA ILE A 49 -18.83 16.05 7.92
C ILE A 49 -18.55 15.93 9.42
N PRO A 50 -18.68 17.03 10.20
CA PRO A 50 -18.50 16.93 11.63
C PRO A 50 -19.58 16.00 12.20
N PRO A 51 -19.27 15.26 13.27
CA PRO A 51 -20.28 14.46 13.95
C PRO A 51 -21.49 15.33 14.31
N PRO A 52 -22.72 14.81 14.23
CA PRO A 52 -23.92 15.59 14.52
C PRO A 52 -23.85 16.15 15.95
N TYR A 53 -24.25 17.40 16.11
CA TYR A 53 -24.26 18.09 17.40
C TYR A 53 -25.14 17.31 18.38
N ARG A 54 -24.50 16.57 19.30
CA ARG A 54 -25.16 16.04 20.48
C ARG A 54 -25.32 17.23 21.42
N GLY A 55 -26.52 17.82 21.44
CA GLY A 55 -26.86 18.93 22.33
C GLY A 55 -26.49 18.63 23.78
N ARG A 56 -26.35 19.69 24.58
CA ARG A 56 -25.96 19.63 26.00
C ARG A 56 -26.73 18.52 26.73
N PRO A 57 -26.08 17.71 27.58
CA PRO A 57 -26.81 16.76 28.42
C PRO A 57 -27.88 17.53 29.22
N TYR A 58 -29.14 17.09 29.15
CA TYR A 58 -30.17 17.59 30.05
C TYR A 58 -29.78 17.18 31.48
N ILE A 59 -29.20 18.10 32.24
CA ILE A 59 -28.97 17.92 33.67
C ILE A 59 -30.33 18.12 34.35
N HIS A 60 -30.94 17.02 34.79
CA HIS A 60 -32.14 17.07 35.62
C HIS A 60 -31.73 17.53 37.03
N HIS A 61 -31.85 18.82 37.32
CA HIS A 61 -31.71 19.31 38.68
C HIS A 61 -33.00 18.99 39.44
N ASP A 62 -32.94 17.96 40.28
CA ASP A 62 -33.98 17.70 41.27
C ASP A 62 -33.90 18.81 42.33
N VAL A 63 -34.90 19.71 42.35
CA VAL A 63 -34.99 20.79 43.34
C VAL A 63 -35.43 20.17 44.66
N MET A 64 -34.47 19.77 45.48
CA MET A 64 -34.74 19.37 46.86
C MET A 64 -35.20 20.62 47.64
N HIS A 65 -36.51 20.81 47.76
CA HIS A 65 -37.12 21.80 48.64
C HIS A 65 -36.77 21.48 50.11
N HIS A 66 -35.70 22.06 50.62
CA HIS A 66 -35.41 22.06 52.03
C HIS A 66 -36.34 23.05 52.74
N LYS A 67 -37.45 22.56 53.27
CA LYS A 67 -38.35 23.33 54.13
C LYS A 67 -37.70 23.48 55.51
N SER A 68 -37.07 24.63 55.77
CA SER A 68 -36.63 24.96 57.13
C SER A 68 -37.85 25.26 58.00
N LYS A 69 -37.77 24.75 59.22
CA LYS A 69 -38.78 24.82 60.29
C LYS A 69 -38.80 26.20 60.94
#